data_AF-A0A1D6FDV1-F1
#
_entry.id   AF-A0A1D6FDV1-F1
#
_cell.length_a   1.000
_cell.length_b   1.000
_cell.length_c   1.000
_cell.angle_alpha   90.00
_cell.angle_beta   90.00
_cell.angle_gamma   90.00
#
_symmetry.space_group_name_H-M   'P 1'
#
loop_
_entity.id
_entity.type
_entity.pdbx_description
1 polymer ?
#
loop_
_entity_poly.entity_id
_entity_poly.type
_entity_poly.pdbx_seq_one_letter_code
_entity_poly.pdbx_strand_id
1 'polypeptide(L)'
;MSSSRPAHSSSSSSRTRQSSRARILAQTTLDAELNAEYEESGDSFDYSKLVEAQRSTPPEQQGRSGKVIAYLQHIQRGKLIQPFGCLLALDEKSFRVIAFSENTPEMLTTVSHAVPNVDDPPKLGIGTNVRSLFTDPGATTLQKALGFADVSLLNPILVQCKTSGKPFYAIVHRVTGCLVVVFEPVKPTEFPATVAGALQSYKLAAKAIFKMQSYSVFIYILNTYLLFFRESTRICPFCIVK
;
A
#
# COMPACT_ATOMS: atom_id res chain seq x y z
N MET A 1 -33.50 47.65 -9.82
CA MET A 1 -33.80 46.20 -9.90
C MET A 1 -32.53 45.46 -9.51
N SER A 2 -32.47 44.97 -8.28
CA SER A 2 -31.28 44.35 -7.70
C SER A 2 -31.64 42.95 -7.23
N SER A 3 -31.16 41.92 -7.92
CA SER A 3 -31.31 40.52 -7.54
C SER A 3 -30.24 40.14 -6.50
N SER A 4 -30.67 39.87 -5.28
CA SER A 4 -29.87 39.31 -4.20
C SER A 4 -29.41 37.88 -4.52
N ARG A 5 -28.10 37.60 -4.38
CA ARG A 5 -27.52 36.25 -4.41
C ARG A 5 -27.90 35.49 -3.13
N PRO A 6 -28.28 34.20 -3.18
CA PRO A 6 -28.47 33.39 -1.99
C PRO A 6 -27.11 32.93 -1.43
N ALA A 7 -26.92 33.15 -0.12
CA ALA A 7 -25.83 32.58 0.67
C ALA A 7 -26.13 31.10 0.98
N HIS A 8 -25.29 30.17 0.52
CA HIS A 8 -25.42 28.75 0.83
C HIS A 8 -24.20 28.20 1.58
N SER A 9 -24.48 27.86 2.85
CA SER A 9 -24.03 26.67 3.60
C SER A 9 -22.54 26.32 3.68
N SER A 10 -21.89 26.72 4.78
CA SER A 10 -20.58 26.24 5.22
C SER A 10 -20.62 25.19 6.35
N SER A 11 -21.80 24.71 6.77
CA SER A 11 -21.97 23.84 7.95
C SER A 11 -22.05 22.32 7.68
N SER A 12 -22.04 21.86 6.42
CA SER A 12 -22.19 20.42 6.09
C SER A 12 -20.89 19.62 6.20
N SER A 13 -19.73 20.24 6.00
CA SER A 13 -18.43 19.55 5.93
C SER A 13 -17.95 19.00 7.28
N SER A 14 -18.39 19.56 8.41
CA SER A 14 -18.01 19.08 9.75
C SER A 14 -18.76 17.80 10.12
N ARG A 15 -20.05 17.70 9.79
CA ARG A 15 -20.89 16.52 10.08
C ARG A 15 -20.43 15.29 9.31
N THR A 16 -20.05 15.44 8.04
CA THR A 16 -19.53 14.32 7.23
C THR A 16 -18.19 13.81 7.76
N ARG A 17 -17.29 14.72 8.16
CA ARG A 17 -15.99 14.37 8.78
C ARG A 17 -16.15 13.70 10.15
N GLN A 18 -17.09 14.16 10.97
CA GLN A 18 -17.38 13.53 12.26
C GLN A 18 -17.97 12.13 12.06
N SER A 19 -18.91 11.98 11.11
CA SER A 19 -19.48 10.68 10.75
C SER A 19 -18.42 9.70 10.21
N SER A 20 -17.51 10.16 9.35
CA SER A 20 -16.43 9.32 8.83
C SER A 20 -15.47 8.90 9.95
N ARG A 21 -15.11 9.82 10.85
CA ARG A 21 -14.25 9.51 12.00
C ARG A 21 -14.92 8.51 12.95
N ALA A 22 -16.22 8.66 13.23
CA ALA A 22 -16.97 7.72 14.06
C ALA A 22 -17.02 6.32 13.43
N ARG A 23 -17.21 6.22 12.11
CA ARG A 23 -17.17 4.94 11.39
C ARG A 23 -15.78 4.30 11.43
N ILE A 24 -14.72 5.09 11.22
CA ILE A 24 -13.33 4.59 11.31
C ILE A 24 -13.07 4.04 12.71
N LEU A 25 -13.42 4.79 13.77
CA LEU A 25 -13.23 4.34 15.15
C LEU A 25 -14.04 3.07 15.45
N ALA A 26 -15.29 3.00 15.01
CA ALA A 26 -16.11 1.80 15.19
C ALA A 26 -15.44 0.59 14.53
N GLN A 27 -15.04 0.71 13.26
CA GLN A 27 -14.39 -0.37 12.52
C GLN A 27 -13.08 -0.81 13.17
N THR A 28 -12.17 0.14 13.45
CA THR A 28 -10.90 -0.14 14.14
C THR A 28 -11.10 -0.89 15.44
N THR A 29 -12.21 -0.60 16.13
CA THR A 29 -12.48 -1.28 17.39
C THR A 29 -12.97 -2.71 17.20
N LEU A 30 -13.83 -2.96 16.20
CA LEU A 30 -14.24 -4.32 15.85
C LEU A 30 -13.02 -5.12 15.37
N ASP A 31 -12.16 -4.52 14.55
CA ASP A 31 -10.94 -5.17 14.05
C ASP A 31 -9.98 -5.51 15.19
N ALA A 32 -9.87 -4.64 16.21
CA ALA A 32 -9.04 -4.89 17.37
C ALA A 32 -9.59 -6.02 18.27
N GLU A 33 -10.91 -6.13 18.42
CA GLU A 33 -11.56 -7.25 19.11
C GLU A 33 -11.32 -8.56 18.35
N LEU A 34 -11.55 -8.55 17.03
CA LEU A 34 -11.30 -9.65 16.13
C LEU A 34 -9.85 -10.14 16.21
N ASN A 35 -8.89 -9.21 16.15
CA ASN A 35 -7.47 -9.53 16.24
C ASN A 35 -7.11 -10.13 17.59
N ALA A 36 -7.61 -9.56 18.69
CA ALA A 36 -7.32 -10.09 20.03
C ALA A 36 -7.83 -11.52 20.19
N GLU A 37 -9.05 -11.80 19.72
CA GLU A 37 -9.61 -13.15 19.82
C GLU A 37 -8.93 -14.14 18.88
N TYR A 38 -8.51 -13.71 17.69
CA TYR A 38 -7.70 -14.53 16.79
C TYR A 38 -6.39 -14.94 17.45
N GLU A 39 -5.64 -13.98 18.03
CA GLU A 39 -4.38 -14.24 18.73
C GLU A 39 -4.56 -15.15 19.96
N GLU A 40 -5.68 -15.01 20.69
CA GLU A 40 -6.01 -15.86 21.83
C GLU A 40 -6.50 -17.27 21.42
N SER A 41 -7.04 -17.43 20.21
CA SER A 41 -7.67 -18.68 19.75
C SER A 41 -6.70 -19.78 19.29
N GLY A 42 -5.41 -19.45 19.10
CA GLY A 42 -4.41 -20.39 18.62
C GLY A 42 -4.81 -21.02 17.28
N ASP A 43 -5.02 -22.34 17.27
CA ASP A 43 -5.30 -23.11 16.05
C ASP A 43 -6.79 -23.16 15.66
N SER A 44 -7.71 -22.66 16.50
CA SER A 44 -9.16 -22.77 16.28
C SER A 44 -9.88 -21.43 16.48
N PHE A 45 -10.03 -20.68 15.39
CA PHE A 45 -10.75 -19.41 15.37
C PHE A 45 -12.20 -19.59 14.87
N ASP A 46 -13.19 -19.12 15.64
CA ASP A 46 -14.60 -19.15 15.28
C ASP A 46 -15.20 -17.73 15.22
N TYR A 47 -15.23 -17.18 14.01
CA TYR A 47 -15.77 -15.84 13.73
C TYR A 47 -17.23 -15.66 14.16
N SER A 48 -18.03 -16.74 14.19
CA SER A 48 -19.46 -16.63 14.50
C SER A 48 -19.71 -16.18 15.94
N LYS A 49 -18.85 -16.60 16.87
CA LYS A 49 -18.93 -16.23 18.30
C LYS A 49 -18.76 -14.74 18.52
N LEU A 50 -17.89 -14.09 17.76
CA LEU A 50 -17.69 -12.64 17.80
C LEU A 50 -18.93 -11.87 17.35
N VAL A 51 -19.51 -12.30 16.23
CA VAL A 51 -20.71 -11.69 15.66
C VAL A 51 -21.88 -11.82 16.62
N GLU A 52 -21.99 -12.96 17.32
CA GLU A 52 -22.99 -13.18 18.36
C GLU A 52 -22.73 -12.34 19.61
N ALA A 53 -21.48 -12.29 20.10
CA ALA A 53 -21.08 -11.49 21.27
C ALA A 53 -21.34 -9.99 21.08
N GLN A 54 -21.18 -9.49 19.85
CA GLN A 54 -21.49 -8.10 19.49
C GLN A 54 -22.99 -7.78 19.54
N ARG A 55 -23.87 -8.78 19.44
CA ARG A 55 -25.33 -8.60 19.58
C ARG A 55 -25.79 -8.63 21.03
N SER A 56 -25.07 -9.32 21.91
CA SER A 56 -25.53 -9.61 23.29
C SER A 56 -25.00 -8.67 24.37
N THR A 57 -23.89 -7.96 24.14
CA THR A 57 -23.12 -7.34 25.24
C THR A 57 -22.91 -5.84 25.05
N PRO A 58 -23.33 -4.96 25.99
CA PRO A 58 -22.89 -3.57 26.01
C PRO A 58 -21.38 -3.52 26.28
N PRO A 59 -20.60 -2.70 25.55
CA PRO A 59 -19.14 -2.77 25.62
C PRO A 59 -18.60 -2.23 26.96
N GLU A 60 -17.86 -3.06 27.70
CA GLU A 60 -16.93 -2.57 28.71
C GLU A 60 -15.86 -1.70 28.03
N GLN A 61 -15.94 -0.39 28.24
CA GLN A 61 -15.12 0.59 27.50
C GLN A 61 -13.61 0.47 27.77
N GLN A 62 -13.23 -0.07 28.93
CA GLN A 62 -11.84 0.00 29.42
C GLN A 62 -10.93 -1.06 28.78
N GLY A 63 -11.39 -2.31 28.66
CA GLY A 63 -10.65 -3.37 27.95
C GLY A 63 -10.56 -3.13 26.43
N ARG A 64 -11.61 -2.54 25.87
CA ARG A 64 -11.73 -2.20 24.44
C ARG A 64 -10.67 -1.20 23.97
N SER A 65 -10.32 -0.21 24.82
CA SER A 65 -9.25 0.75 24.52
C SER A 65 -7.87 0.09 24.44
N GLY A 66 -7.56 -0.83 25.36
CA GLY A 66 -6.30 -1.57 25.38
C GLY A 66 -6.10 -2.43 24.13
N LYS A 67 -7.15 -3.18 23.73
CA LYS A 67 -7.14 -3.97 22.49
C LYS A 67 -6.89 -3.10 21.25
N VAL A 68 -7.54 -1.93 21.15
CA VAL A 68 -7.36 -0.98 20.03
C VAL A 68 -5.92 -0.47 19.97
N ILE A 69 -5.33 -0.10 21.10
CA ILE A 69 -3.95 0.38 21.14
C ILE A 69 -2.99 -0.73 20.71
N ALA A 70 -3.16 -1.95 21.24
CA ALA A 70 -2.33 -3.10 20.88
C ALA A 70 -2.44 -3.42 19.38
N TYR A 71 -3.65 -3.46 18.85
CA TYR A 71 -3.93 -3.67 17.42
C TYR A 71 -3.27 -2.61 16.54
N LEU A 72 -3.44 -1.33 16.86
CA LEU A 72 -2.83 -0.23 16.10
C LEU A 72 -1.30 -0.27 16.18
N GLN A 73 -0.74 -0.58 17.35
CA GLN A 73 0.70 -0.76 17.51
C GLN A 73 1.21 -1.92 16.66
N HIS A 74 0.50 -3.05 16.65
CA HIS A 74 0.86 -4.22 15.86
C HIS A 74 0.83 -3.92 14.36
N ILE A 75 -0.22 -3.27 13.84
CA ILE A 75 -0.30 -2.93 12.41
C ILE A 75 0.72 -1.87 12.00
N GLN A 76 0.92 -0.84 12.83
CA GLN A 76 1.85 0.25 12.49
C GLN A 76 3.32 -0.14 12.62
N ARG A 77 3.63 -1.11 13.49
CA ARG A 77 5.01 -1.58 13.75
C ARG A 77 5.20 -3.04 13.39
N GLY A 78 4.27 -3.60 12.61
CA GLY A 78 4.37 -4.94 12.07
C GLY A 78 5.64 -5.02 11.25
N LYS A 79 6.57 -5.87 11.67
CA LYS A 79 7.86 -6.07 10.99
C LYS A 79 7.78 -7.14 9.90
N LEU A 80 6.57 -7.52 9.51
CA LEU A 80 6.29 -8.53 8.51
C LEU A 80 5.82 -7.83 7.22
N ILE A 81 6.29 -8.34 6.09
CA ILE A 81 5.84 -7.91 4.76
C ILE A 81 5.24 -9.10 4.02
N GLN A 82 4.44 -8.82 3.00
CA GLN A 82 3.97 -9.86 2.11
C GLN A 82 5.13 -10.34 1.20
N PRO A 83 5.28 -11.65 0.96
CA PRO A 83 6.47 -12.21 0.32
C PRO A 83 6.52 -12.00 -1.21
N PHE A 84 5.48 -11.45 -1.83
CA PHE A 84 5.46 -11.21 -3.27
C PHE A 84 6.41 -10.09 -3.71
N GLY A 85 6.80 -9.23 -2.77
CA GLY A 85 7.74 -8.13 -2.96
C GLY A 85 8.81 -8.12 -1.89
N CYS A 86 9.74 -7.17 -1.97
CA CYS A 86 10.72 -6.91 -0.92
C CYS A 86 10.76 -5.43 -0.56
N LEU A 87 11.38 -5.09 0.57
CA LEU A 87 11.39 -3.74 1.11
C LEU A 87 12.81 -3.28 1.44
N LEU A 88 13.14 -2.05 1.07
CA LEU A 88 14.32 -1.33 1.56
C LEU A 88 13.90 -0.07 2.32
N ALA A 89 14.54 0.22 3.44
CA ALA A 89 14.54 1.54 4.04
C ALA A 89 15.89 2.21 3.76
N LEU A 90 15.85 3.44 3.28
CA LEU A 90 17.01 4.21 2.85
C LEU A 90 17.15 5.46 3.69
N ASP A 91 18.37 5.78 4.11
CA ASP A 91 18.68 7.08 4.71
C ASP A 91 18.57 8.18 3.63
N GLU A 92 17.81 9.23 3.91
CA GLU A 92 17.58 10.31 2.93
C GLU A 92 18.84 11.09 2.57
N LYS A 93 19.81 11.17 3.49
CA LYS A 93 21.02 11.98 3.30
C LYS A 93 22.09 11.23 2.50
N SER A 94 22.33 9.98 2.85
CA SER A 94 23.40 9.16 2.27
C SER A 94 22.92 8.26 1.13
N PHE A 95 21.61 8.06 1.00
CA PHE A 95 21.00 7.13 0.04
C PHE A 95 21.55 5.70 0.17
N ARG A 96 21.79 5.30 1.43
CA ARG A 96 22.27 3.97 1.83
C ARG A 96 21.18 3.20 2.55
N VAL A 97 21.25 1.88 2.46
CA VAL A 97 20.32 0.95 3.13
C VAL A 97 20.49 1.05 4.65
N ILE A 98 19.39 1.29 5.37
CA ILE A 98 19.33 1.30 6.84
C ILE A 98 18.47 0.17 7.41
N ALA A 99 17.60 -0.42 6.59
CA ALA A 99 16.91 -1.68 6.88
C ALA A 99 16.47 -2.33 5.56
N PHE A 100 16.23 -3.64 5.59
CA PHE A 100 15.71 -4.40 4.46
C PHE A 100 14.93 -5.62 4.95
N SER A 101 13.99 -6.12 4.14
CA SER A 101 13.29 -7.37 4.44
C SER A 101 14.17 -8.59 4.15
N GLU A 102 13.96 -9.68 4.88
CA GLU A 102 14.79 -10.89 4.80
C GLU A 102 14.96 -11.46 3.38
N ASN A 103 13.93 -11.37 2.54
CA ASN A 103 13.91 -11.86 1.17
C ASN A 103 14.61 -10.93 0.16
N THR A 104 15.01 -9.72 0.57
CA THR A 104 15.58 -8.72 -0.35
C THR A 104 16.85 -9.17 -1.07
N PRO A 105 17.83 -9.81 -0.40
CA PRO A 105 19.03 -10.30 -1.09
C PRO A 105 18.69 -11.30 -2.21
N GLU A 106 17.75 -12.21 -1.97
CA GLU A 106 17.32 -13.20 -2.97
C GLU A 106 16.59 -12.53 -4.14
N MET A 107 15.74 -11.55 -3.86
CA MET A 107 14.94 -10.88 -4.89
C MET A 107 15.77 -9.91 -5.75
N LEU A 108 16.61 -9.08 -5.13
CA LEU A 108 17.31 -8.00 -5.81
C LEU A 108 18.72 -8.34 -6.27
N THR A 109 19.34 -9.39 -5.73
CA THR A 109 20.70 -9.81 -6.10
C THR A 109 20.71 -11.25 -6.61
N THR A 110 21.74 -11.62 -7.37
CA THR A 110 21.97 -13.01 -7.71
C THR A 110 22.57 -13.73 -6.51
N VAL A 111 21.86 -14.70 -5.94
CA VAL A 111 22.46 -15.67 -5.01
C VAL A 111 23.42 -16.51 -5.84
N SER A 112 24.71 -16.18 -5.79
CA SER A 112 25.73 -17.01 -6.43
C SER A 112 25.80 -18.31 -5.63
N HIS A 113 25.18 -19.38 -6.15
CA HIS A 113 25.36 -20.74 -5.63
C HIS A 113 26.69 -21.38 -6.09
N ALA A 114 27.54 -20.61 -6.78
CA ALA A 114 28.89 -20.99 -7.14
C ALA A 114 29.89 -20.61 -6.04
N VAL A 115 31.00 -21.33 -5.96
CA VAL A 115 32.11 -21.13 -5.01
C VAL A 115 32.43 -19.63 -4.86
N PRO A 116 32.55 -19.08 -3.63
CA PRO A 116 32.79 -17.65 -3.43
C PRO A 116 34.03 -17.22 -4.22
N ASN A 117 33.85 -16.35 -5.20
CA ASN A 117 34.97 -15.77 -5.93
C ASN A 117 35.42 -14.48 -5.22
N VAL A 118 36.70 -14.12 -5.33
CA VAL A 118 37.28 -12.92 -4.70
C VAL A 118 36.57 -11.64 -5.17
N ASP A 119 35.88 -11.71 -6.32
CA ASP A 119 35.12 -10.64 -6.96
C ASP A 119 33.59 -10.77 -6.79
N ASP A 120 33.10 -11.51 -5.78
CA ASP A 120 31.66 -11.63 -5.54
C ASP A 120 31.01 -10.24 -5.40
N PRO A 121 29.89 -9.97 -6.09
CA PRO A 121 29.22 -8.68 -5.99
C PRO A 121 28.85 -8.42 -4.53
N PRO A 122 28.99 -7.18 -4.03
CA PRO A 122 28.82 -6.87 -2.63
C PRO A 122 27.45 -7.34 -2.14
N LYS A 123 27.47 -8.23 -1.13
CA LYS A 123 26.27 -8.70 -0.46
C LYS A 123 25.46 -7.50 0.03
N LEU A 124 24.16 -7.50 -0.26
CA LEU A 124 23.25 -6.49 0.25
C LEU A 124 23.31 -6.49 1.78
N GLY A 125 23.54 -5.31 2.37
CA GLY A 125 23.60 -5.12 3.81
C GLY A 125 23.32 -3.69 4.22
N ILE A 126 23.36 -3.44 5.53
CA ILE A 126 23.27 -2.08 6.06
C ILE A 126 24.47 -1.26 5.58
N GLY A 127 24.21 -0.05 5.09
CA GLY A 127 25.23 0.83 4.51
C GLY A 127 25.47 0.62 3.01
N THR A 128 24.92 -0.43 2.38
CA THR A 128 25.01 -0.63 0.92
C THR A 128 24.46 0.59 0.18
N ASN A 129 25.20 1.05 -0.82
CA ASN A 129 24.76 2.15 -1.69
C ASN A 129 23.73 1.63 -2.68
N VAL A 130 22.52 2.18 -2.69
CA VAL A 130 21.43 1.71 -3.56
C VAL A 130 21.77 1.78 -5.05
N ARG A 131 22.65 2.71 -5.45
CA ARG A 131 23.13 2.80 -6.84
C ARG A 131 23.92 1.57 -7.29
N SER A 132 24.45 0.75 -6.37
CA SER A 132 25.12 -0.50 -6.75
C SER A 132 24.13 -1.63 -7.06
N LEU A 133 22.87 -1.52 -6.64
CA LEU A 133 21.84 -2.54 -6.83
C LEU A 133 21.14 -2.44 -8.18
N PHE A 134 20.95 -1.23 -8.70
CA PHE A 134 20.16 -0.97 -9.91
C PHE A 134 20.98 -0.32 -11.02
N THR A 135 20.54 -0.50 -12.26
CA THR A 135 21.11 0.18 -13.44
C THR A 135 21.01 1.70 -13.27
N ASP A 136 21.94 2.44 -13.88
CA ASP A 136 22.04 3.89 -13.66
C ASP A 136 20.76 4.68 -13.95
N PRO A 137 19.94 4.36 -14.98
CA PRO A 137 18.66 5.05 -15.20
C PRO A 137 17.68 4.87 -14.03
N GLY A 138 17.52 3.64 -13.53
CA GLY A 138 16.63 3.34 -12.40
C GLY A 138 17.14 3.94 -11.09
N ALA A 139 18.43 3.75 -10.80
CA ALA A 139 19.07 4.30 -9.61
C ALA A 139 19.02 5.84 -9.56
N THR A 140 19.23 6.49 -10.70
CA THR A 140 19.17 7.96 -10.80
C THR A 140 17.74 8.47 -10.62
N THR A 141 16.74 7.75 -11.14
CA THR A 141 15.33 8.12 -10.96
C THR A 141 14.90 7.96 -9.49
N LEU A 142 15.31 6.86 -8.85
CA LEU A 142 15.06 6.65 -7.43
C LEU A 142 15.75 7.71 -6.56
N GLN A 143 16.98 8.11 -6.90
CA GLN A 143 17.68 9.19 -6.21
C GLN A 143 16.98 10.54 -6.41
N LYS A 144 16.44 10.81 -7.61
CA LYS A 144 15.66 12.04 -7.86
C LYS A 144 14.43 12.12 -6.95
N ALA A 145 13.85 11.00 -6.53
CA ALA A 145 12.71 10.99 -5.60
C ALA A 145 13.01 11.69 -4.27
N LEU A 146 14.27 11.71 -3.81
CA LEU A 146 14.68 12.47 -2.62
C LEU A 146 14.36 13.97 -2.73
N GLY A 147 14.41 14.53 -3.94
CA GLY A 147 14.17 15.96 -4.18
C GLY A 147 12.70 16.37 -4.26
N PHE A 148 11.76 15.43 -4.26
CA PHE A 148 10.33 15.74 -4.37
C PHE A 148 9.72 15.93 -2.99
N ALA A 149 8.88 16.96 -2.81
CA ALA A 149 8.12 17.16 -1.58
C ALA A 149 7.11 16.02 -1.37
N ASP A 150 6.42 15.63 -2.45
CA ASP A 150 5.55 14.47 -2.52
C ASP A 150 6.13 13.42 -3.47
N VAL A 151 6.73 12.38 -2.88
CA VAL A 151 7.35 11.26 -3.62
C VAL A 151 6.33 10.40 -4.35
N SER A 152 5.05 10.46 -3.96
CA SER A 152 3.97 9.64 -4.52
C SER A 152 3.71 9.95 -5.99
N LEU A 153 4.04 11.17 -6.43
CA LEU A 153 3.90 11.61 -7.83
C LEU A 153 4.82 10.86 -8.80
N LEU A 154 5.89 10.24 -8.29
CA LEU A 154 6.82 9.44 -9.09
C LEU A 154 6.48 7.95 -9.09
N ASN A 155 5.54 7.51 -8.26
CA ASN A 155 5.21 6.10 -8.15
C ASN A 155 4.36 5.63 -9.33
N PRO A 156 4.60 4.41 -9.85
CA PRO A 156 5.76 3.55 -9.56
C PRO A 156 7.00 3.95 -10.37
N ILE A 157 8.21 3.79 -9.79
CA ILE A 157 9.48 3.97 -10.50
C ILE A 157 9.95 2.61 -11.03
N LEU A 158 10.20 2.50 -12.34
CA LEU A 158 10.77 1.29 -12.92
C LEU A 158 12.28 1.23 -12.66
N VAL A 159 12.74 0.17 -12.00
CA VAL A 159 14.16 -0.10 -11.75
C VAL A 159 14.55 -1.47 -12.29
N GLN A 160 15.82 -1.64 -12.63
CA GLN A 160 16.35 -2.92 -13.11
C GLN A 160 17.58 -3.29 -12.29
N CYS A 161 17.62 -4.50 -11.74
CA CYS A 161 18.75 -4.98 -10.96
C CYS A 161 20.02 -5.11 -11.82
N LYS A 162 21.17 -4.64 -11.32
CA LYS A 162 22.46 -4.70 -12.03
C LYS A 162 22.94 -6.14 -12.24
N THR A 163 22.81 -6.99 -11.22
CA THR A 163 23.36 -8.35 -11.24
C THR A 163 22.43 -9.35 -11.92
N SER A 164 21.13 -9.31 -11.63
CA SER A 164 20.16 -10.27 -12.15
C SER A 164 19.45 -9.82 -13.43
N GLY A 165 19.52 -8.53 -13.79
CA GLY A 165 18.77 -7.93 -14.89
C GLY A 165 17.25 -7.87 -14.67
N LYS A 166 16.75 -8.33 -13.51
CA LYS A 166 15.32 -8.41 -13.21
C LYS A 166 14.71 -6.99 -13.03
N PRO A 167 13.58 -6.69 -13.68
CA PRO A 167 12.86 -5.43 -13.49
C PRO A 167 11.93 -5.48 -12.28
N PHE A 168 11.84 -4.36 -11.56
CA PHE A 168 10.92 -4.15 -10.43
C PHE A 168 10.23 -2.80 -10.55
N TYR A 169 8.97 -2.73 -10.12
CA TYR A 169 8.33 -1.48 -9.75
C TYR A 169 8.74 -1.11 -8.33
N ALA A 170 9.32 0.07 -8.16
CA ALA A 170 9.66 0.65 -6.88
C ALA A 170 8.57 1.66 -6.47
N ILE A 171 7.87 1.38 -5.37
CA ILE A 171 6.88 2.25 -4.75
C ILE A 171 7.54 2.93 -3.55
N VAL A 172 7.73 4.23 -3.65
CA VAL A 172 8.47 5.05 -2.68
C VAL A 172 7.51 5.75 -1.75
N HIS A 173 7.76 5.63 -0.45
CA HIS A 173 7.06 6.35 0.60
C HIS A 173 8.07 7.05 1.50
N ARG A 174 7.84 8.34 1.79
CA ARG A 174 8.66 9.10 2.73
C ARG A 174 8.12 8.92 4.15
N VAL A 175 8.99 8.51 5.05
CA VAL A 175 8.74 8.44 6.51
C VAL A 175 9.83 9.27 7.18
N THR A 176 9.57 9.89 8.34
CA THR A 176 10.46 10.88 8.95
C THR A 176 11.96 10.48 8.93
N GLY A 177 12.74 11.10 8.02
CA GLY A 177 14.19 10.89 7.86
C GLY A 177 14.61 9.70 6.99
N CYS A 178 13.68 8.95 6.40
CA CYS A 178 13.99 7.82 5.52
C CYS A 178 13.02 7.68 4.34
N LEU A 179 13.49 7.06 3.26
CA LEU A 179 12.63 6.55 2.21
C LEU A 179 12.40 5.06 2.41
N VAL A 180 11.14 4.65 2.51
CA VAL A 180 10.73 3.24 2.43
C VAL A 180 10.37 2.94 0.98
N VAL A 181 11.01 1.93 0.41
CA VAL A 181 10.84 1.53 -0.98
C VAL A 181 10.39 0.07 -1.04
N VAL A 182 9.19 -0.15 -1.55
CA VAL A 182 8.63 -1.48 -1.82
C VAL A 182 8.93 -1.84 -3.27
N PHE A 183 9.48 -3.03 -3.50
CA PHE A 183 9.80 -3.55 -4.82
C PHE A 183 8.86 -4.70 -5.18
N GLU A 184 8.14 -4.53 -6.29
CA GLU A 184 7.27 -5.54 -6.84
C GLU A 184 7.83 -6.04 -8.17
N PRO A 185 8.00 -7.35 -8.38
CA PRO A 185 8.56 -7.89 -9.60
C PRO A 185 7.65 -7.61 -10.80
N VAL A 186 8.22 -7.11 -11.89
CA VAL A 186 7.47 -6.90 -13.13
C VAL A 186 7.31 -8.23 -13.86
N LYS A 187 6.09 -8.56 -14.28
CA LYS A 187 5.84 -9.80 -15.02
C LYS A 187 6.56 -9.75 -16.38
N PRO A 188 7.13 -10.87 -16.87
CA PRO A 188 7.77 -10.91 -18.18
C PRO A 188 6.88 -10.42 -19.33
N THR A 189 5.57 -10.59 -19.21
CA THR A 189 4.58 -10.13 -20.21
C THR A 189 4.41 -8.61 -20.26
N GLU A 190 4.85 -7.89 -19.22
CA GLU A 190 4.67 -6.44 -19.07
C GLU A 190 5.93 -5.67 -19.47
N PHE A 191 7.06 -6.33 -19.73
CA PHE A 191 8.33 -5.70 -20.08
C PHE A 191 8.83 -6.15 -21.46
N PRO A 192 9.14 -5.23 -22.42
CA PRO A 192 9.18 -3.78 -22.29
C PRO A 192 7.83 -3.07 -22.52
N ALA A 193 6.69 -3.77 -22.44
CA ALA A 193 5.36 -3.21 -22.68
C ALA A 193 4.81 -2.25 -21.59
N THR A 194 5.66 -1.79 -20.65
CA THR A 194 5.25 -1.14 -19.39
C THR A 194 4.52 0.19 -19.59
N VAL A 195 4.80 0.93 -20.68
CA VAL A 195 4.15 2.23 -20.95
C VAL A 195 2.74 2.04 -21.51
N ALA A 196 2.56 1.08 -22.43
CA ALA A 196 1.26 0.85 -23.06
C ALA A 196 0.24 0.31 -22.06
N GLY A 197 0.64 -0.65 -21.22
CA GLY A 197 -0.24 -1.23 -20.19
C GLY A 197 -0.71 -0.18 -19.18
N ALA A 198 0.21 0.62 -18.64
CA ALA A 198 -0.14 1.67 -17.68
C ALA A 198 -1.12 2.70 -18.28
N LEU A 199 -0.86 3.17 -19.51
CA LEU A 199 -1.72 4.15 -20.17
C LEU A 199 -3.14 3.61 -20.42
N GLN A 200 -3.28 2.33 -20.75
CA GLN A 200 -4.60 1.69 -20.91
C GLN A 200 -5.36 1.62 -19.58
N SER A 201 -4.69 1.26 -18.49
CA SER A 201 -5.30 1.22 -17.15
C SER A 201 -5.79 2.61 -16.73
N TYR A 202 -4.98 3.66 -16.93
CA TYR A 202 -5.39 5.04 -16.66
C TYR A 202 -6.56 5.49 -17.54
N LYS A 203 -6.54 5.14 -18.83
CA LYS A 203 -7.63 5.47 -19.76
C LYS A 203 -8.95 4.81 -19.34
N LEU A 204 -8.90 3.55 -18.92
CA LEU A 204 -10.08 2.82 -18.44
C LEU A 204 -10.62 3.47 -17.15
N ALA A 205 -9.74 3.81 -16.21
CA ALA A 205 -10.09 4.52 -14.98
C ALA A 205 -10.73 5.88 -15.26
N ALA A 206 -10.12 6.69 -16.14
CA ALA A 206 -10.65 8.00 -16.50
C ALA A 206 -12.04 7.91 -17.14
N LYS A 207 -12.26 6.93 -18.03
CA LYS A 207 -13.58 6.65 -18.62
C LYS A 207 -14.61 6.27 -17.55
N ALA A 208 -14.24 5.41 -16.60
CA ALA A 208 -15.11 5.01 -15.51
C ALA A 208 -15.47 6.19 -14.61
N ILE A 209 -14.50 7.04 -14.25
CA ILE A 209 -14.72 8.26 -13.47
C ILE A 209 -15.67 9.21 -14.20
N PHE A 210 -15.43 9.48 -15.48
CA PHE A 210 -16.30 10.34 -16.29
C PHE A 210 -17.75 9.80 -16.33
N LYS A 211 -17.90 8.48 -16.49
CA LYS A 211 -19.21 7.81 -16.46
C LYS A 211 -19.88 7.95 -15.09
N MET A 212 -19.15 7.75 -13.99
CA MET A 212 -19.67 7.94 -12.63
C MET A 212 -20.11 9.38 -12.36
N GLN A 213 -19.35 10.37 -12.83
CA GLN A 213 -19.67 11.80 -12.67
C GLN A 213 -20.94 12.22 -13.44
N SER A 214 -21.35 11.46 -14.46
CA SER A 214 -22.59 11.71 -15.20
C SER A 214 -23.86 11.23 -14.47
N TYR A 215 -23.72 10.43 -13.40
CA TYR A 215 -24.86 9.92 -12.64
C TYR A 215 -25.16 10.76 -11.41
N SER A 216 -26.43 11.11 -11.20
CA SER A 216 -26.92 11.72 -9.95
C SER A 216 -27.45 10.69 -8.95
N VAL A 217 -27.73 9.46 -9.39
CA VAL A 217 -28.30 8.40 -8.55
C VAL A 217 -27.21 7.43 -8.12
N PHE A 218 -27.07 7.25 -6.80
CA PHE A 218 -26.01 6.47 -6.17
C PHE A 218 -25.90 5.02 -6.68
N ILE A 219 -27.03 4.36 -6.97
CA ILE A 219 -27.02 2.97 -7.44
C ILE A 219 -26.29 2.80 -8.78
N TYR A 220 -26.39 3.77 -9.70
CA TYR A 220 -25.69 3.73 -10.98
C TYR A 220 -24.20 4.02 -10.83
N ILE A 221 -23.84 4.90 -9.89
CA ILE A 221 -22.45 5.15 -9.50
C ILE A 221 -21.84 3.85 -8.97
N LEU A 222 -22.52 3.20 -8.02
CA LEU A 222 -22.04 1.96 -7.40
C LEU A 222 -21.90 0.82 -8.41
N ASN A 223 -22.90 0.61 -9.28
CA ASN A 223 -22.82 -0.42 -10.31
C ASN A 223 -21.68 -0.16 -11.30
N THR A 224 -21.46 1.09 -11.69
CA THR A 224 -20.37 1.45 -12.60
C THR A 224 -19.01 1.27 -11.93
N TYR A 225 -18.89 1.64 -10.66
CA TYR A 225 -17.71 1.41 -9.85
C TYR A 225 -17.39 -0.09 -9.77
N LEU A 226 -18.36 -0.93 -9.40
CA LEU A 226 -18.16 -2.38 -9.28
C LEU A 226 -17.78 -3.04 -10.61
N LEU A 227 -18.41 -2.63 -11.72
CA LEU A 227 -18.05 -3.12 -13.05
C LEU A 227 -16.63 -2.74 -13.44
N PHE A 228 -16.25 -1.47 -13.23
CA PHE A 228 -14.88 -1.00 -13.50
C PHE A 228 -13.85 -1.77 -12.67
N PHE A 229 -14.11 -1.98 -11.38
CA PHE A 229 -13.23 -2.77 -10.52
C PHE A 229 -13.09 -4.20 -11.02
N ARG A 230 -14.21 -4.87 -11.34
CA ARG A 230 -14.22 -6.24 -11.88
C ARG A 230 -13.40 -6.34 -13.17
N GLU A 231 -13.56 -5.40 -14.10
CA GLU A 231 -12.84 -5.41 -15.37
C GLU A 231 -11.34 -5.13 -15.20
N SER A 232 -10.99 -4.21 -14.30
CA SER A 232 -9.62 -3.73 -14.15
C SER A 232 -8.75 -4.67 -13.32
N THR A 233 -9.28 -5.22 -12.23
CA THR A 233 -8.50 -6.08 -11.31
C THR A 233 -8.70 -7.56 -11.58
N ARG A 234 -9.74 -7.93 -12.36
CA ARG A 234 -10.26 -9.30 -12.50
C ARG A 234 -10.65 -9.95 -11.17
N ILE A 235 -10.72 -9.18 -10.09
CA ILE A 235 -11.19 -9.66 -8.79
C ILE A 235 -12.72 -9.76 -8.90
N CYS A 236 -13.26 -10.92 -8.54
CA CYS A 236 -14.70 -11.08 -8.44
C CYS A 236 -15.21 -10.09 -7.37
N PRO A 237 -16.17 -9.19 -7.66
CA PRO A 237 -16.60 -8.17 -6.71
C PRO A 237 -17.18 -8.78 -5.41
N PHE A 238 -17.64 -10.04 -5.46
CA PHE A 238 -18.04 -10.80 -4.27
C PHE A 238 -16.89 -11.07 -3.28
N CYS A 239 -15.63 -10.98 -3.70
CA CYS A 239 -14.48 -11.08 -2.82
C CYS A 239 -14.16 -9.78 -2.06
N ILE A 240 -14.75 -8.63 -2.45
CA ILE A 240 -14.55 -7.33 -1.79
C ILE A 240 -15.69 -7.01 -0.80
N VAL A 241 -16.79 -7.77 -0.82
CA VAL A 241 -17.99 -7.55 0.01
C VAL A 241 -18.26 -8.74 0.96
N LYS A 242 -17.21 -9.40 1.44
CA LYS A 242 -17.26 -10.26 2.62
C LYS A 242 -16.54 -9.57 3.77
#